data_AF-A0A6P8XD10-F1
#
_entry.id   AF-A0A6P8XD10-F1
#
_cell.length_a   1.000
_cell.length_b   1.000
_cell.length_c   1.000
_cell.angle_alpha   90.00
_cell.angle_beta   90.00
_cell.angle_gamma   90.00
#
_symmetry.space_group_name_H-M   'P 1'
#
loop_
_entity.id
_entity.type
_entity.pdbx_description
1 polymer ?
#
loop_
_entity_poly.entity_id
_entity_poly.type
_entity_poly.pdbx_seq_one_letter_code
_entity_poly.pdbx_strand_id
1 'polypeptide(L)'
;MHSASEAAFSTRSDIKSTTNTQLNVNAKRSVHTINEDQYPELDIMSIAYKFYLDEFAHLPDDERRSRLHSLDALEMLQTIETVQKELAIYKLENHIMVDFLEKNDPKLLVGLRHRRTSILKKLHSKSKIPQDNLQHSSRHSSSKRSISMSIHMASSTVGERRKPMEYKLNYKAKAELAEKATSEVEKRVTDIERNASVEVKQLRAKIEELRYRSEETIETEKNFMLHFLRDDNDKAFLESATERQIERKLRKFTANWFKNARALLGTMRLTIVSLQETCQQHRADLITKADLSGILTAVDFEKLIIKRNELINELEEKNTHMAGLKGITGKTSLAMTEEKQAMMNLETEMRNVLNRTEEITRTISKLEKEVAIVQANNDKDNVILSELRGQLDEFEAPSVTEYIEKKEEALYLEKEEKMLQRKIYILNMKLNNVMRRCRYRDE
;
A
#
# COMPACT_ATOMS: atom_id res chain seq x y z
N MET A 1 8.51 10.63 -40.73
CA MET A 1 9.62 11.58 -40.99
C MET A 1 10.43 11.63 -39.69
N HIS A 2 11.64 11.10 -39.54
CA HIS A 2 12.71 10.75 -40.47
C HIS A 2 12.97 9.25 -40.60
N SER A 3 13.24 8.87 -41.84
CA SER A 3 13.82 7.60 -42.27
C SER A 3 15.31 7.82 -42.55
N ALA A 4 16.15 6.84 -42.18
CA ALA A 4 17.36 6.37 -42.89
C ALA A 4 18.08 5.40 -41.92
N SER A 5 18.18 4.09 -42.18
CA SER A 5 18.93 3.41 -43.24
C SER A 5 20.43 3.37 -42.97
N GLU A 6 20.91 2.25 -42.42
CA GLU A 6 22.25 1.66 -42.67
C GLU A 6 22.23 0.22 -42.12
N ALA A 7 21.98 -0.80 -42.94
CA ALA A 7 22.89 -1.45 -43.89
C ALA A 7 24.01 -2.26 -43.21
N ALA A 8 23.67 -3.53 -42.97
CA ALA A 8 24.48 -4.74 -43.08
C ALA A 8 26.02 -4.62 -43.11
N PHE A 9 26.67 -5.17 -42.09
CA PHE A 9 27.96 -5.83 -42.26
C PHE A 9 27.91 -7.25 -41.67
N SER A 10 27.87 -8.20 -42.59
CA SER A 10 27.98 -9.64 -42.36
C SER A 10 29.46 -10.02 -42.49
N THR A 11 30.10 -10.36 -41.38
CA THR A 11 31.38 -11.08 -41.39
C THR A 11 31.28 -12.25 -40.43
N ARG A 12 30.96 -13.40 -41.02
CA ARG A 12 30.97 -14.73 -40.44
C ARG A 12 32.43 -15.16 -40.31
N SER A 13 32.97 -15.16 -39.09
CA SER A 13 34.26 -15.79 -38.76
C SER A 13 34.00 -17.06 -37.97
N ASP A 14 34.22 -18.20 -38.61
CA ASP A 14 34.19 -19.53 -37.99
C ASP A 14 35.35 -19.66 -36.99
N ILE A 15 35.05 -19.50 -35.70
CA ILE A 15 35.95 -19.87 -34.61
C ILE A 15 35.51 -21.24 -34.09
N LYS A 16 36.24 -22.28 -34.53
CA LYS A 16 36.19 -23.62 -33.94
C LYS A 16 36.84 -23.56 -32.56
N SER A 17 36.05 -23.34 -31.51
CA SER A 17 36.48 -23.57 -30.13
C SER A 17 36.16 -25.02 -29.73
N THR A 18 37.23 -25.82 -29.64
CA THR A 18 37.21 -27.18 -29.13
C THR A 18 37.16 -27.13 -27.61
N THR A 19 35.97 -27.19 -27.01
CA THR A 19 35.82 -27.37 -25.55
C THR A 19 35.28 -28.76 -25.26
N ASN A 20 36.24 -29.67 -25.06
CA ASN A 20 36.04 -31.03 -24.62
C ASN A 20 35.55 -31.00 -23.15
N THR A 21 34.23 -31.03 -22.96
CA THR A 21 33.61 -31.14 -21.63
C THR A 21 32.95 -32.50 -21.54
N GLN A 22 33.71 -33.49 -21.04
CA GLN A 22 33.18 -34.81 -20.71
C GLN A 22 32.20 -34.69 -19.54
N LEU A 23 30.92 -34.56 -19.85
CA LEU A 23 29.84 -34.81 -18.90
C LEU A 23 29.48 -36.28 -18.97
N ASN A 24 29.97 -37.02 -17.98
CA ASN A 24 29.68 -38.42 -17.73
C ASN A 24 28.23 -38.55 -17.22
N VAL A 25 27.27 -38.63 -18.14
CA VAL A 25 25.87 -38.97 -17.85
C VAL A 25 25.71 -40.48 -18.02
N ASN A 26 26.09 -41.23 -17.00
CA ASN A 26 25.82 -42.66 -16.91
C ASN A 26 24.40 -42.88 -16.38
N ALA A 27 23.40 -42.46 -17.17
CA ALA A 27 22.00 -42.80 -16.95
C ALA A 27 21.63 -43.91 -17.94
N LYS A 28 21.59 -45.15 -17.46
CA LYS A 28 21.05 -46.31 -18.20
C LYS A 28 19.55 -46.09 -18.45
N ARG A 29 19.21 -45.31 -19.48
CA ARG A 29 17.91 -45.35 -20.14
C ARG A 29 17.91 -46.61 -21.02
N SER A 30 17.27 -47.67 -20.51
CA SER A 30 16.80 -48.76 -21.35
C SER A 30 15.68 -48.21 -22.25
N VAL A 31 16.04 -47.59 -23.37
CA VAL A 31 15.11 -47.35 -24.47
C VAL A 31 14.87 -48.72 -25.11
N HIS A 32 13.80 -49.39 -24.69
CA HIS A 32 13.21 -50.43 -25.54
C HIS A 32 12.57 -49.69 -26.73
N THR A 33 13.31 -49.61 -27.83
CA THR A 33 12.74 -49.41 -29.16
C THR A 33 11.68 -50.48 -29.35
N ILE A 34 10.42 -50.07 -29.31
CA ILE A 34 9.30 -50.87 -29.77
C ILE A 34 9.51 -50.97 -31.28
N ASN A 35 9.92 -52.15 -31.76
CA ASN A 35 9.87 -52.47 -33.18
C ASN A 35 8.39 -52.40 -33.60
N GLU A 36 8.01 -51.34 -34.30
CA GLU A 36 6.65 -51.14 -34.83
C GLU A 36 6.32 -52.07 -36.01
N ASP A 37 7.28 -52.81 -36.56
CA ASP A 37 7.08 -53.65 -37.76
C ASP A 37 6.76 -55.14 -37.49
N GLN A 38 6.22 -55.46 -36.31
CA GLN A 38 5.57 -56.76 -36.12
C GLN A 38 4.09 -56.56 -35.83
N TYR A 39 3.31 -56.36 -36.90
CA TYR A 39 1.89 -56.72 -36.84
C TYR A 39 1.82 -58.17 -36.37
N PRO A 40 1.23 -58.47 -35.20
CA PRO A 40 0.92 -59.84 -34.89
C PRO A 40 -0.09 -60.26 -35.95
N GLU A 41 0.34 -61.15 -36.83
CA GLU A 41 -0.50 -61.95 -37.70
C GLU A 41 -1.77 -62.23 -36.90
N LEU A 42 -2.92 -61.73 -37.39
CA LEU A 42 -4.21 -61.99 -36.76
C LEU A 42 -4.18 -63.47 -36.40
N ASP A 43 -4.45 -63.82 -35.15
CA ASP A 43 -4.49 -65.23 -34.77
C ASP A 43 -5.73 -65.83 -35.43
N ILE A 44 -5.56 -66.15 -36.71
CA ILE A 44 -6.56 -66.70 -37.61
C ILE A 44 -7.08 -67.99 -36.99
N MET A 45 -6.28 -68.68 -36.17
CA MET A 45 -6.70 -69.88 -35.46
C MET A 45 -7.63 -69.57 -34.28
N SER A 46 -7.36 -68.52 -33.52
CA SER A 46 -8.30 -68.06 -32.47
C SER A 46 -9.61 -67.50 -33.07
N ILE A 47 -9.52 -66.80 -34.20
CA ILE A 47 -10.70 -66.34 -34.96
C ILE A 47 -11.47 -67.55 -35.52
N ALA A 48 -10.76 -68.53 -36.09
CA ALA A 48 -11.34 -69.76 -36.61
C ALA A 48 -12.05 -70.57 -35.54
N TYR A 49 -11.50 -70.65 -34.33
CA TYR A 49 -12.13 -71.37 -33.23
C TYR A 49 -13.35 -70.63 -32.67
N LYS A 50 -13.32 -69.28 -32.60
CA LYS A 50 -14.41 -68.46 -32.05
C LYS A 50 -15.63 -68.39 -32.99
N PHE A 51 -15.41 -68.49 -34.31
CA PHE A 51 -16.47 -68.52 -35.32
C PHE A 51 -16.78 -69.92 -35.85
N TYR A 52 -16.27 -70.98 -35.20
CA TYR A 52 -16.45 -72.37 -35.63
C TYR A 52 -16.06 -72.60 -37.11
N LEU A 53 -15.02 -71.93 -37.62
CA LEU A 53 -14.59 -72.03 -39.02
C LEU A 53 -14.12 -73.44 -39.39
N ASP A 54 -13.66 -74.24 -38.42
CA ASP A 54 -13.37 -75.66 -38.63
C ASP A 54 -14.66 -76.45 -38.87
N GLU A 55 -15.75 -76.21 -38.12
CA GLU A 55 -17.06 -76.81 -38.43
C GLU A 55 -17.63 -76.26 -39.75
N PHE A 56 -17.41 -74.97 -40.04
CA PHE A 56 -17.79 -74.34 -41.30
C PHE A 56 -17.12 -75.02 -42.51
N ALA A 57 -15.86 -75.43 -42.38
CA ALA A 57 -15.13 -76.14 -43.44
C ALA A 57 -15.70 -77.53 -43.75
N HIS A 58 -16.37 -78.17 -42.78
CA HIS A 58 -16.95 -79.52 -42.89
C HIS A 58 -18.45 -79.52 -43.28
N LEU A 59 -19.09 -78.36 -43.37
CA LEU A 59 -20.48 -78.24 -43.83
C LEU A 59 -20.57 -78.41 -45.37
N PRO A 60 -21.66 -79.02 -45.90
CA PRO A 60 -21.89 -79.12 -47.33
C PRO A 60 -22.02 -77.73 -47.97
N ASP A 61 -21.62 -77.63 -49.24
CA ASP A 61 -21.46 -76.35 -49.96
C ASP A 61 -22.69 -75.44 -49.93
N ASP A 62 -23.87 -76.03 -50.00
CA ASP A 62 -25.14 -75.29 -50.00
C ASP A 62 -25.44 -74.67 -48.63
N GLU A 63 -25.12 -75.36 -47.53
CA GLU A 63 -25.26 -74.81 -46.18
C GLU A 63 -24.21 -73.73 -45.89
N ARG A 64 -23.00 -73.87 -46.43
CA ARG A 64 -21.96 -72.84 -46.35
C ARG A 64 -22.41 -71.54 -47.00
N ARG A 65 -22.96 -71.63 -48.22
CA ARG A 65 -23.49 -70.46 -48.95
C ARG A 65 -24.67 -69.82 -48.23
N SER A 66 -25.58 -70.63 -47.71
CA SER A 66 -26.75 -70.14 -46.96
C SER A 66 -26.32 -69.40 -45.66
N ARG A 67 -25.35 -69.95 -44.93
CA ARG A 67 -24.77 -69.27 -43.75
C ARG A 67 -24.01 -68.00 -44.12
N LEU A 68 -23.23 -68.02 -45.20
CA LEU A 68 -22.50 -66.84 -45.69
C LEU A 68 -23.46 -65.71 -46.11
N HIS A 69 -24.62 -66.06 -46.69
CA HIS A 69 -25.67 -65.09 -47.02
C HIS A 69 -26.45 -64.58 -45.80
N SER A 70 -26.50 -65.35 -44.72
CA SER A 70 -27.12 -64.92 -43.46
C SER A 70 -26.23 -64.03 -42.59
N LEU A 71 -24.93 -63.96 -42.89
CA LEU A 71 -23.97 -63.13 -42.18
C LEU A 71 -24.08 -61.68 -42.66
N ASP A 72 -24.56 -60.81 -41.78
CA ASP A 72 -24.60 -59.37 -42.03
C ASP A 72 -23.17 -58.80 -41.97
N ALA A 73 -22.75 -58.10 -43.02
CA ALA A 73 -21.43 -57.47 -43.10
C ALA A 73 -21.23 -56.46 -41.94
N LEU A 74 -22.32 -55.84 -41.47
CA LEU A 74 -22.27 -54.92 -40.33
C LEU A 74 -21.96 -55.66 -39.01
N GLU A 75 -22.56 -56.83 -38.80
CA GLU A 75 -22.33 -57.68 -37.63
C GLU A 75 -20.89 -58.23 -37.62
N MET A 76 -20.35 -58.59 -38.79
CA MET A 76 -18.95 -58.98 -38.94
C MET A 76 -17.99 -57.83 -38.60
N LEU A 77 -18.29 -56.60 -39.03
CA LEU A 77 -17.47 -55.45 -38.69
C LEU A 77 -17.49 -55.18 -37.18
N GLN A 78 -18.67 -55.19 -36.55
CA GLN A 78 -18.82 -55.00 -35.11
C GLN A 78 -18.10 -56.07 -34.28
N THR A 79 -18.14 -57.33 -34.73
CA THR A 79 -17.41 -58.41 -34.07
C THR A 79 -15.90 -58.27 -34.22
N ILE A 80 -15.40 -57.84 -35.39
CA ILE A 80 -13.98 -57.52 -35.59
C ILE A 80 -13.55 -56.37 -34.67
N GLU A 81 -14.32 -55.28 -34.61
CA GLU A 81 -14.04 -54.16 -33.71
C GLU A 81 -14.03 -54.59 -32.24
N THR A 82 -14.97 -55.45 -31.84
CA THR A 82 -15.04 -56.01 -30.48
C THR A 82 -13.79 -56.84 -30.18
N VAL A 83 -13.37 -57.72 -31.10
CA VAL A 83 -12.15 -58.52 -30.95
C VAL A 83 -10.90 -57.64 -30.89
N GLN A 84 -10.81 -56.58 -31.72
CA GLN A 84 -9.70 -55.64 -31.67
C GLN A 84 -9.65 -54.89 -30.34
N LYS A 85 -10.80 -54.47 -29.82
CA LYS A 85 -10.92 -53.81 -28.51
C LYS A 85 -10.52 -54.76 -27.38
N GLU A 86 -11.01 -56.00 -27.39
CA GLU A 86 -10.60 -57.04 -26.44
C GLU A 86 -9.09 -57.28 -26.51
N LEU A 87 -8.52 -57.41 -27.70
CA LEU A 87 -7.08 -57.59 -27.91
C LEU A 87 -6.28 -56.41 -27.35
N ALA A 88 -6.73 -55.17 -27.57
CA ALA A 88 -6.09 -53.98 -27.02
C ALA A 88 -6.11 -53.97 -25.48
N ILE A 89 -7.25 -54.34 -24.86
CA ILE A 89 -7.38 -54.48 -23.42
C ILE A 89 -6.41 -55.55 -22.89
N TYR A 90 -6.35 -56.72 -23.53
CA TYR A 90 -5.43 -57.79 -23.10
C TYR A 90 -3.96 -57.40 -23.27
N LYS A 91 -3.62 -56.64 -24.32
CA LYS A 91 -2.25 -56.11 -24.49
C LYS A 91 -1.89 -55.15 -23.37
N LEU A 92 -2.81 -54.24 -23.02
CA LEU A 92 -2.62 -53.29 -21.91
C LEU A 92 -2.51 -54.01 -20.57
N GLU A 93 -3.40 -54.96 -20.28
CA GLU A 93 -3.38 -55.75 -19.05
C GLU A 93 -2.07 -56.54 -18.91
N ASN A 94 -1.65 -57.23 -19.99
CA ASN A 94 -0.38 -57.94 -20.01
C ASN A 94 0.80 -57.00 -19.80
N HIS A 95 0.77 -55.80 -20.38
CA HIS A 95 1.81 -54.80 -20.19
C HIS A 95 1.90 -54.38 -18.71
N ILE A 96 0.77 -54.01 -18.09
CA ILE A 96 0.70 -53.63 -16.68
C ILE A 96 1.18 -54.77 -15.77
N MET A 97 0.75 -56.01 -16.04
CA MET A 97 1.17 -57.16 -15.24
C MET A 97 2.66 -57.46 -15.39
N VAL A 98 3.20 -57.40 -16.60
CA VAL A 98 4.63 -57.61 -16.84
C VAL A 98 5.43 -56.52 -16.16
N ASP A 99 5.08 -55.25 -16.32
CA ASP A 99 5.76 -54.11 -15.68
C ASP A 99 5.70 -54.24 -14.14
N PHE A 100 4.54 -54.61 -13.59
CA PHE A 100 4.40 -54.87 -12.16
C PHE A 100 5.32 -56.01 -11.69
N LEU A 101 5.35 -57.13 -12.41
CA LEU A 101 6.20 -58.27 -12.05
C LEU A 101 7.70 -57.96 -12.23
N GLU A 102 8.09 -57.18 -13.24
CA GLU A 102 9.48 -56.75 -13.42
C GLU A 102 9.97 -55.93 -12.23
N LYS A 103 9.11 -55.06 -11.69
CA LYS A 103 9.42 -54.21 -10.53
C LYS A 103 9.41 -54.96 -9.20
N ASN A 104 8.50 -55.92 -9.01
CA ASN A 104 8.25 -56.55 -7.71
C ASN A 104 8.84 -57.96 -7.57
N ASP A 105 8.78 -58.81 -8.60
CA ASP A 105 9.37 -60.17 -8.58
C ASP A 105 9.76 -60.65 -10.00
N PRO A 106 10.94 -60.24 -10.51
CA PRO A 106 11.36 -60.55 -11.87
C PRO A 106 11.61 -62.05 -12.11
N LYS A 107 11.75 -62.86 -11.05
CA LYS A 107 12.00 -64.31 -11.19
C LYS A 107 10.77 -65.04 -11.76
N LEU A 108 9.56 -64.55 -11.46
CA LEU A 108 8.31 -65.11 -12.00
C LEU A 108 8.21 -64.95 -13.53
N LEU A 109 8.81 -63.88 -14.08
CA LEU A 109 8.84 -63.65 -15.54
C LEU A 109 9.82 -64.57 -16.26
N VAL A 110 10.91 -64.99 -15.61
CA VAL A 110 11.90 -65.89 -16.21
C VAL A 110 11.25 -67.21 -16.61
N GLY A 111 10.44 -67.81 -15.73
CA GLY A 111 9.70 -69.04 -16.02
C GLY A 111 8.65 -68.89 -17.13
N LEU A 112 8.03 -67.70 -17.24
CA LEU A 112 7.06 -67.38 -18.29
C LEU A 112 7.76 -67.23 -19.66
N ARG A 113 8.90 -66.51 -19.71
CA ARG A 113 9.72 -66.32 -20.91
C ARG A 113 10.26 -67.66 -21.44
N HIS A 114 10.71 -68.55 -20.56
CA HIS A 114 11.15 -69.91 -20.94
C HIS A 114 10.00 -70.76 -21.50
N ARG A 115 8.80 -70.66 -20.94
CA ARG A 115 7.62 -71.36 -21.48
C ARG A 115 7.20 -70.81 -22.85
N ARG A 116 7.15 -69.49 -23.02
CA ARG A 116 6.81 -68.84 -24.30
C ARG A 116 7.78 -69.27 -25.41
N THR A 117 9.08 -69.23 -25.16
CA THR A 117 10.10 -69.67 -26.13
C THR A 117 10.00 -71.16 -26.45
N SER A 118 9.67 -72.01 -25.47
CA SER A 118 9.41 -73.44 -25.73
C SER A 118 8.16 -73.68 -26.58
N ILE A 119 7.08 -72.91 -26.38
CA ILE A 119 5.84 -73.05 -27.16
C ILE A 119 6.05 -72.58 -28.59
N LEU A 120 6.72 -71.44 -28.79
CA LEU A 120 7.09 -70.95 -30.13
C LEU A 120 7.93 -71.97 -30.90
N LYS A 121 8.90 -72.61 -30.23
CA LYS A 121 9.69 -73.70 -30.82
C LYS A 121 8.83 -74.90 -31.24
N LYS A 122 7.82 -75.28 -30.46
CA LYS A 122 6.89 -76.38 -30.78
C LYS A 122 5.94 -76.04 -31.93
N LEU A 123 5.49 -74.79 -32.04
CA LEU A 123 4.67 -74.32 -33.15
C LEU A 123 5.46 -74.31 -34.46
N HIS A 124 6.70 -73.81 -34.43
CA HIS A 124 7.58 -73.85 -35.59
C HIS A 124 7.96 -75.28 -36.01
N SER A 125 8.03 -76.24 -35.08
CA SER A 125 8.26 -77.65 -35.42
C SER A 125 7.05 -78.36 -36.02
N LYS A 126 5.83 -77.88 -35.77
CA LYS A 126 4.58 -78.48 -36.30
C LYS A 126 4.22 -77.99 -37.71
N SER A 127 4.79 -76.87 -38.15
CA SER A 127 4.57 -76.31 -39.50
C SER A 127 5.42 -76.97 -40.59
N LYS A 128 6.40 -77.81 -40.23
CA LYS A 128 7.10 -78.68 -41.20
C LYS A 128 6.34 -80.00 -41.38
N ILE A 129 5.36 -79.99 -42.28
CA ILE A 129 4.87 -81.23 -42.89
C ILE A 129 5.99 -81.76 -43.80
N PRO A 130 6.47 -83.01 -43.61
CA PRO A 130 7.47 -83.60 -44.48
C PRO A 130 6.78 -84.14 -45.74
N GLN A 131 7.18 -83.63 -46.91
CA GLN A 131 7.04 -84.38 -48.16
C GLN A 131 8.21 -85.38 -48.26
N ASP A 132 7.83 -86.62 -48.56
CA ASP A 132 8.61 -87.75 -49.09
C ASP A 132 10.14 -87.65 -49.10
N ASN A 133 10.80 -88.59 -48.41
CA ASN A 133 11.55 -89.61 -49.14
C ASN A 133 12.02 -90.78 -48.28
N LEU A 134 12.05 -91.93 -48.96
CA LEU A 134 12.41 -93.26 -48.51
C LEU A 134 13.89 -93.42 -48.07
N GLN A 135 14.09 -94.40 -47.17
CA GLN A 135 15.25 -95.30 -47.04
C GLN A 135 16.60 -94.74 -46.54
N HIS A 136 17.03 -95.11 -45.33
CA HIS A 136 17.84 -96.31 -45.04
C HIS A 136 18.44 -96.28 -43.62
N SER A 137 18.21 -97.38 -42.89
CA SER A 137 19.14 -98.11 -42.00
C SER A 137 20.17 -97.39 -41.10
N SER A 138 20.02 -97.59 -39.79
CA SER A 138 20.92 -98.42 -38.95
C SER A 138 21.19 -97.86 -37.56
N ARG A 139 20.86 -98.71 -36.60
CA ARG A 139 21.27 -98.78 -35.20
C ARG A 139 22.72 -98.30 -34.95
N HIS A 140 22.94 -97.53 -33.89
CA HIS A 140 23.60 -98.03 -32.68
C HIS A 140 23.41 -97.12 -31.46
N SER A 141 23.22 -97.80 -30.34
CA SER A 141 23.07 -97.35 -28.97
C SER A 141 24.34 -96.68 -28.42
N SER A 142 24.21 -95.62 -27.61
CA SER A 142 24.51 -95.68 -26.17
C SER A 142 24.58 -94.29 -25.48
N SER A 143 23.72 -94.15 -24.46
CA SER A 143 24.01 -93.63 -23.11
C SER A 143 24.95 -92.43 -22.92
N LYS A 144 24.41 -91.32 -22.38
CA LYS A 144 24.61 -90.93 -20.96
C LYS A 144 23.85 -89.64 -20.58
N ARG A 145 22.99 -89.81 -19.56
CA ARG A 145 22.62 -88.88 -18.47
C ARG A 145 22.35 -87.40 -18.81
N SER A 146 21.07 -87.03 -18.71
CA SER A 146 20.69 -85.76 -18.08
C SER A 146 19.51 -85.99 -17.13
N ILE A 147 19.70 -85.56 -15.90
CA ILE A 147 18.89 -85.76 -14.72
C ILE A 147 17.51 -85.11 -14.90
N SER A 148 16.47 -85.95 -14.92
CA SER A 148 15.08 -85.55 -14.75
C SER A 148 14.77 -85.60 -13.25
N MET A 149 14.73 -84.43 -12.61
CA MET A 149 14.15 -84.30 -11.27
C MET A 149 12.63 -84.35 -11.40
N SER A 150 12.12 -85.57 -11.22
CA SER A 150 10.72 -85.87 -10.93
C SER A 150 10.38 -85.39 -9.52
N ILE A 151 9.46 -84.42 -9.41
CA ILE A 151 8.66 -84.21 -8.20
C ILE A 151 7.26 -84.74 -8.51
N HIS A 152 7.05 -86.01 -8.17
CA HIS A 152 5.74 -86.62 -7.98
C HIS A 152 5.49 -86.71 -6.47
N MET A 153 4.54 -85.91 -5.99
CA MET A 153 3.71 -86.15 -4.80
C MET A 153 2.41 -85.36 -5.11
N ALA A 154 1.19 -85.85 -4.99
CA ALA A 154 0.66 -87.12 -4.54
C ALA A 154 -0.83 -87.17 -4.98
N SER A 155 -1.40 -88.37 -4.90
CA SER A 155 -2.83 -88.64 -4.71
C SER A 155 -3.78 -88.45 -5.89
N SER A 156 -3.96 -89.55 -6.60
CA SER A 156 -5.15 -89.92 -7.35
C SER A 156 -6.32 -90.24 -6.41
N THR A 157 -7.37 -89.43 -6.44
CA THR A 157 -8.74 -89.88 -6.14
C THR A 157 -9.71 -89.21 -7.10
N VAL A 158 -10.36 -90.06 -7.90
CA VAL A 158 -11.76 -89.98 -8.35
C VAL A 158 -12.26 -88.63 -8.90
N GLY A 159 -12.38 -88.57 -10.23
CA GLY A 159 -13.67 -88.29 -10.86
C GLY A 159 -14.30 -86.92 -10.61
N GLU A 160 -13.67 -85.86 -11.10
CA GLU A 160 -14.39 -84.68 -11.57
C GLU A 160 -13.53 -84.02 -12.63
N ARG A 161 -14.09 -83.78 -13.82
CA ARG A 161 -13.45 -82.94 -14.84
C ARG A 161 -13.37 -81.54 -14.25
N ARG A 162 -12.32 -81.27 -13.47
CA ARG A 162 -12.00 -79.93 -12.98
C ARG A 162 -11.81 -79.06 -14.22
N LYS A 163 -12.84 -78.26 -14.50
CA LYS A 163 -12.77 -77.17 -15.46
C LYS A 163 -11.45 -76.45 -15.21
N PRO A 164 -10.66 -76.14 -16.26
CA PRO A 164 -9.44 -75.38 -16.11
C PRO A 164 -9.78 -74.15 -15.28
N MET A 165 -9.22 -74.09 -14.07
CA MET A 165 -9.47 -73.01 -13.13
C MET A 165 -8.86 -71.77 -13.77
N GLU A 166 -9.72 -70.94 -14.39
CA GLU A 166 -9.31 -69.69 -14.99
C GLU A 166 -8.75 -68.82 -13.86
N TYR A 167 -7.42 -68.76 -13.74
CA TYR A 167 -6.71 -67.82 -12.88
C TYR A 167 -6.87 -66.41 -13.45
N LYS A 168 -8.11 -65.93 -13.53
CA LYS A 168 -8.46 -64.59 -13.93
C LYS A 168 -8.34 -63.73 -12.68
N LEU A 169 -7.40 -62.80 -12.69
CA LEU A 169 -7.27 -61.80 -11.63
C LEU A 169 -8.65 -61.14 -11.42
N ASN A 170 -9.08 -60.97 -10.17
CA ASN A 170 -10.35 -60.32 -9.87
C ASN A 170 -10.37 -58.92 -10.53
N TYR A 171 -11.51 -58.52 -11.13
CA TYR A 171 -11.67 -57.20 -11.75
C TYR A 171 -11.26 -56.07 -10.80
N LYS A 172 -11.53 -56.22 -9.51
CA LYS A 172 -11.06 -55.30 -8.47
C LYS A 172 -9.53 -55.19 -8.42
N ALA A 173 -8.82 -56.32 -8.39
CA ALA A 173 -7.36 -56.35 -8.37
C ALA A 173 -6.75 -55.80 -9.67
N LYS A 174 -7.40 -56.03 -10.82
CA LYS A 174 -6.98 -55.43 -12.10
C LYS A 174 -7.14 -53.92 -12.09
N ALA A 175 -8.27 -53.42 -11.58
CA ALA A 175 -8.53 -51.99 -11.45
C ALA A 175 -7.52 -51.33 -10.50
N GLU A 176 -7.25 -51.93 -9.34
CA GLU A 176 -6.25 -51.44 -8.38
C GLU A 176 -4.83 -51.41 -8.97
N LEU A 177 -4.44 -52.45 -9.73
CA LEU A 177 -3.14 -52.46 -10.42
C LEU A 177 -3.05 -51.39 -11.50
N ALA A 178 -4.12 -51.20 -12.28
CA ALA A 178 -4.17 -50.16 -13.30
C ALA A 178 -4.13 -48.75 -12.68
N GLU A 179 -4.90 -48.49 -11.63
CA GLU A 179 -4.90 -47.21 -10.90
C GLU A 179 -3.52 -46.91 -10.29
N LYS A 180 -2.87 -47.91 -9.70
CA LYS A 180 -1.50 -47.78 -9.18
C LYS A 180 -0.51 -47.47 -10.30
N ALA A 181 -0.60 -48.16 -11.44
CA ALA A 181 0.27 -47.91 -12.59
C ALA A 181 0.05 -46.50 -13.16
N THR A 182 -1.20 -46.05 -13.29
CA THR A 182 -1.55 -44.69 -13.72
C THR A 182 -0.97 -43.65 -12.76
N SER A 183 -1.17 -43.83 -11.45
CA SER A 183 -0.64 -42.92 -10.41
C SER A 183 0.89 -42.84 -10.44
N GLU A 184 1.57 -43.96 -10.70
CA GLU A 184 3.02 -44.01 -10.83
C GLU A 184 3.50 -43.27 -12.09
N VAL A 185 2.81 -43.42 -13.21
CA VAL A 185 3.11 -42.71 -14.46
C VAL A 185 2.88 -41.21 -14.29
N GLU A 186 1.75 -40.79 -13.70
CA GLU A 186 1.46 -39.38 -13.41
C GLU A 186 2.54 -38.76 -12.51
N LYS A 187 2.95 -39.47 -11.45
CA LYS A 187 4.06 -39.03 -10.61
C LYS A 187 5.36 -38.88 -11.39
N ARG A 188 5.69 -39.83 -12.27
CA ARG A 188 6.90 -39.72 -13.11
C ARG A 188 6.83 -38.54 -14.08
N VAL A 189 5.67 -38.29 -14.68
CA VAL A 189 5.46 -37.14 -15.58
C VAL A 189 5.68 -35.84 -14.82
N THR A 190 5.05 -35.67 -13.66
CA THR A 190 5.24 -34.46 -12.83
C THR A 190 6.69 -34.27 -12.36
N ASP A 191 7.39 -35.36 -12.01
CA ASP A 191 8.82 -35.31 -11.66
C ASP A 191 9.69 -34.90 -12.86
N ILE A 192 9.41 -35.44 -14.05
CA ILE A 192 10.10 -35.08 -15.30
C ILE A 192 9.85 -33.61 -15.65
N GLU A 193 8.61 -33.14 -15.59
CA GLU A 193 8.25 -31.74 -15.85
C GLU A 193 8.95 -30.78 -14.87
N ARG A 194 8.97 -31.13 -13.59
CA ARG A 194 9.69 -30.36 -12.56
C ARG A 194 11.18 -30.29 -12.88
N ASN A 195 11.80 -31.42 -13.19
CA ASN A 195 13.23 -31.49 -13.51
C ASN A 195 13.56 -30.71 -14.79
N ALA A 196 12.76 -30.86 -15.84
CA ALA A 196 12.90 -30.11 -17.09
C ALA A 196 12.74 -28.60 -16.86
N SER A 197 11.79 -28.17 -16.00
CA SER A 197 11.62 -26.76 -15.64
C SER A 197 12.85 -26.18 -14.93
N VAL A 198 13.48 -26.95 -14.03
CA VAL A 198 14.72 -26.55 -13.37
C VAL A 198 15.87 -26.45 -14.37
N GLU A 199 16.02 -27.43 -15.26
CA GLU A 199 17.07 -27.43 -16.28
C GLU A 199 16.91 -26.26 -17.27
N VAL A 200 15.68 -25.99 -17.73
CA VAL A 200 15.39 -24.82 -18.58
C VAL A 200 15.76 -23.52 -17.87
N LYS A 201 15.45 -23.38 -16.57
CA LYS A 201 15.85 -22.19 -15.80
C LYS A 201 17.38 -22.06 -15.71
N GLN A 202 18.10 -23.16 -15.50
CA GLN A 202 19.57 -23.16 -15.45
C GLN A 202 20.19 -22.80 -16.81
N LEU A 203 19.68 -23.37 -17.90
CA LEU A 203 20.15 -23.06 -19.25
C LEU A 203 19.88 -21.60 -19.62
N ARG A 204 18.71 -21.07 -19.27
CA ARG A 204 18.41 -19.63 -19.46
C ARG A 204 19.36 -18.74 -18.66
N ALA A 205 19.62 -19.08 -17.40
CA ALA A 205 20.60 -18.35 -16.59
C ALA A 205 22.01 -18.39 -17.21
N LYS A 206 22.41 -19.54 -17.75
CA LYS A 206 23.71 -19.69 -18.43
C LYS A 206 23.80 -18.89 -19.73
N ILE A 207 22.73 -18.88 -20.54
CA ILE A 207 22.68 -18.06 -21.78
C ILE A 207 22.82 -16.59 -21.42
N GLU A 208 22.10 -16.14 -20.41
CA GLU A 208 22.15 -14.75 -19.95
C GLU A 208 23.53 -14.39 -19.37
N GLU A 209 24.15 -15.27 -18.58
CA GLU A 209 25.54 -15.09 -18.11
C GLU A 209 26.51 -14.94 -19.29
N LEU A 210 26.43 -15.84 -20.28
CA LEU A 210 27.30 -15.79 -21.46
C LEU A 210 27.10 -14.50 -22.26
N ARG A 211 25.86 -14.02 -22.34
CA ARG A 211 25.54 -12.74 -22.97
C ARG A 211 26.22 -11.58 -22.23
N TYR A 212 26.07 -11.48 -20.91
CA TYR A 212 26.73 -10.44 -20.12
C TYR A 212 28.26 -10.50 -20.26
N ARG A 213 28.85 -11.70 -20.24
CA ARG A 213 30.31 -11.86 -20.42
C ARG A 213 30.77 -11.41 -21.80
N SER A 214 29.98 -11.69 -22.84
CA SER A 214 30.25 -11.22 -24.20
C SER A 214 30.20 -9.69 -24.27
N GLU A 215 29.14 -9.09 -23.73
CA GLU A 215 28.97 -7.63 -23.68
C GLU A 215 30.11 -6.95 -22.90
N GLU A 216 30.50 -7.48 -21.74
CA GLU A 216 31.63 -6.98 -20.94
C GLU A 216 32.97 -7.11 -21.67
N THR A 217 33.18 -8.20 -22.42
CA THR A 217 34.40 -8.41 -23.22
C THR A 217 34.49 -7.38 -24.34
N ILE A 218 33.39 -7.18 -25.08
CA ILE A 218 33.30 -6.17 -26.15
C ILE A 218 33.53 -4.76 -25.60
N GLU A 219 32.95 -4.45 -24.44
CA GLU A 219 33.16 -3.14 -23.79
C GLU A 219 34.61 -2.97 -23.31
N THR A 220 35.21 -4.01 -22.74
CA THR A 220 36.62 -3.99 -22.30
C THR A 220 37.56 -3.81 -23.49
N GLU A 221 37.28 -4.46 -24.61
CA GLU A 221 38.02 -4.29 -25.87
C GLU A 221 37.91 -2.85 -26.40
N LYS A 222 36.70 -2.29 -26.47
CA LYS A 222 36.49 -0.90 -26.87
C LYS A 222 37.22 0.08 -25.96
N ASN A 223 37.14 -0.12 -24.65
CA ASN A 223 37.85 0.69 -23.66
C ASN A 223 39.37 0.57 -23.81
N PHE A 224 39.87 -0.63 -24.12
CA PHE A 224 41.28 -0.85 -24.41
C PHE A 224 41.71 -0.07 -25.66
N MET A 225 40.96 -0.17 -26.76
CA MET A 225 41.23 0.60 -27.98
C MET A 225 41.24 2.10 -27.70
N LEU A 226 40.28 2.61 -26.91
CA LEU A 226 40.24 4.02 -26.53
C LEU A 226 41.42 4.45 -25.63
N HIS A 227 42.02 3.53 -24.87
CA HIS A 227 43.14 3.84 -23.99
C HIS A 227 44.51 3.74 -24.68
N PHE A 228 44.60 2.94 -25.75
CA PHE A 228 45.86 2.61 -26.42
C PHE A 228 45.95 3.10 -27.87
N LEU A 229 44.83 3.36 -28.54
CA LEU A 229 44.75 3.62 -29.98
C LEU A 229 43.78 4.77 -30.31
N ARG A 230 43.52 5.68 -29.35
CA ARG A 230 42.51 6.74 -29.51
C ARG A 230 42.82 7.63 -30.70
N ASP A 231 44.04 8.16 -30.71
CA ASP A 231 44.52 9.17 -31.65
C ASP A 231 45.87 8.73 -32.24
N ASP A 232 46.32 9.34 -33.34
CA ASP A 232 47.58 8.97 -33.99
C ASP A 232 48.83 9.20 -33.09
N ASN A 233 48.71 10.09 -32.10
CA ASN A 233 49.72 10.27 -31.06
C ASN A 233 49.89 9.01 -30.17
N ASP A 234 48.81 8.30 -29.87
CA ASP A 234 48.87 7.07 -29.08
C ASP A 234 49.48 5.92 -29.89
N LYS A 235 49.20 5.86 -31.20
CA LYS A 235 49.83 4.90 -32.12
C LYS A 235 51.33 5.17 -32.26
N ALA A 236 51.71 6.43 -32.51
CA ALA A 236 53.12 6.84 -32.58
C ALA A 236 53.86 6.59 -31.25
N PHE A 237 53.18 6.77 -30.11
CA PHE A 237 53.72 6.38 -28.81
C PHE A 237 53.96 4.87 -28.74
N LEU A 238 53.05 4.02 -29.20
CA LEU A 238 53.25 2.57 -29.17
C LEU A 238 54.38 2.09 -30.08
N GLU A 239 54.58 2.73 -31.23
CA GLU A 239 55.67 2.39 -32.16
C GLU A 239 57.06 2.81 -31.65
N SER A 240 57.13 3.90 -30.88
CA SER A 240 58.38 4.48 -30.37
C SER A 240 58.69 4.17 -28.90
N ALA A 241 57.70 3.68 -28.13
CA ALA A 241 57.85 3.42 -26.71
C ALA A 241 58.72 2.19 -26.44
N THR A 242 59.53 2.29 -25.40
CA THR A 242 60.25 1.13 -24.84
C THR A 242 59.26 0.15 -24.20
N GLU A 243 59.63 -1.13 -24.16
CA GLU A 243 58.85 -2.18 -23.51
C GLU A 243 58.44 -1.79 -22.07
N ARG A 244 59.36 -1.15 -21.32
CA ARG A 244 59.10 -0.68 -19.95
C ARG A 244 58.05 0.43 -19.86
N GLN A 245 57.91 1.27 -20.89
CA GLN A 245 56.85 2.29 -20.95
C GLN A 245 55.49 1.68 -21.29
N ILE A 246 55.47 0.73 -22.22
CA ILE A 246 54.26 -0.03 -22.59
C ILE A 246 53.75 -0.82 -21.38
N GLU A 247 54.64 -1.51 -20.67
CA GLU A 247 54.32 -2.27 -19.46
C GLU A 247 53.69 -1.37 -18.37
N ARG A 248 54.24 -0.17 -18.14
CA ARG A 248 53.65 0.78 -17.18
C ARG A 248 52.27 1.26 -17.61
N LYS A 249 52.04 1.53 -18.90
CA LYS A 249 50.72 1.94 -19.42
C LYS A 249 49.72 0.79 -19.27
N LEU A 250 50.10 -0.44 -19.61
CA LEU A 250 49.29 -1.64 -19.41
C LEU A 250 48.96 -1.89 -17.94
N ARG A 251 49.94 -1.76 -17.04
CA ARG A 251 49.74 -1.91 -15.60
C ARG A 251 48.76 -0.87 -15.03
N LYS A 252 48.83 0.38 -15.50
CA LYS A 252 47.86 1.42 -15.11
C LYS A 252 46.47 1.11 -15.63
N PHE A 253 46.34 0.66 -16.88
CA PHE A 253 45.07 0.25 -17.46
C PHE A 253 44.44 -0.92 -16.69
N THR A 254 45.19 -2.00 -16.45
CA THR A 254 44.67 -3.16 -15.71
C THR A 254 44.30 -2.81 -14.27
N ALA A 255 45.10 -1.98 -13.59
CA ALA A 255 44.75 -1.49 -12.25
C ALA A 255 43.45 -0.67 -12.25
N ASN A 256 43.25 0.20 -13.24
CA ASN A 256 42.01 0.98 -13.37
C ASN A 256 40.81 0.10 -13.71
N TRP A 257 40.98 -0.86 -14.62
CA TRP A 257 39.96 -1.85 -14.96
C TRP A 257 39.53 -2.67 -13.74
N PHE A 258 40.47 -3.20 -12.96
CA PHE A 258 40.15 -3.90 -11.70
C PHE A 258 39.45 -3.00 -10.66
N LYS A 259 39.81 -1.71 -10.60
CA LYS A 259 39.14 -0.76 -9.71
C LYS A 259 37.67 -0.57 -10.13
N ASN A 260 37.40 -0.39 -11.42
CA ASN A 260 36.06 -0.26 -11.95
C ASN A 260 35.24 -1.53 -11.78
N ALA A 261 35.82 -2.71 -12.07
CA ALA A 261 35.18 -4.01 -11.85
C ALA A 261 34.79 -4.23 -10.38
N ARG A 262 35.64 -3.82 -9.43
CA ARG A 262 35.30 -3.87 -7.99
C ARG A 262 34.16 -2.92 -7.62
N ALA A 263 34.14 -1.71 -8.18
CA ALA A 263 33.06 -0.77 -7.95
C ALA A 263 31.72 -1.32 -8.47
N LEU A 264 31.71 -1.86 -9.69
CA LEU A 264 30.54 -2.50 -10.29
C LEU A 264 30.08 -3.72 -9.48
N LEU A 265 31.01 -4.56 -9.03
CA LEU A 265 30.68 -5.69 -8.14
C LEU A 265 30.03 -5.21 -6.83
N GLY A 266 30.51 -4.08 -6.28
CA GLY A 266 29.91 -3.43 -5.12
C GLY A 266 28.46 -3.01 -5.39
N THR A 267 28.20 -2.35 -6.53
CA THR A 267 26.84 -1.95 -6.91
C THR A 267 25.94 -3.16 -7.14
N MET A 268 26.43 -4.21 -7.81
CA MET A 268 25.65 -5.43 -8.04
C MET A 268 25.30 -6.17 -6.74
N ARG A 269 26.19 -6.18 -5.76
CA ARG A 269 25.88 -6.76 -4.44
C ARG A 269 24.78 -5.99 -3.72
N LEU A 270 24.83 -4.66 -3.77
CA LEU A 270 23.78 -3.81 -3.18
C LEU A 270 22.43 -4.01 -3.88
N THR A 271 22.41 -4.10 -5.22
CA THR A 271 21.17 -4.36 -5.95
C THR A 271 20.61 -5.76 -5.65
N ILE A 272 21.47 -6.78 -5.53
CA ILE A 272 21.04 -8.13 -5.12
C ILE A 272 20.37 -8.09 -3.74
N VAL A 273 20.99 -7.44 -2.75
CA VAL A 273 20.42 -7.33 -1.38
C VAL A 273 19.08 -6.59 -1.41
N SER A 274 19.00 -5.47 -2.12
CA SER A 274 17.76 -4.69 -2.26
C SER A 274 16.64 -5.49 -2.95
N LEU A 275 16.98 -6.27 -3.98
CA LEU A 275 16.03 -7.14 -4.67
C LEU A 275 15.57 -8.30 -3.76
N GLN A 276 16.48 -8.88 -2.97
CA GLN A 276 16.14 -9.92 -1.99
C GLN A 276 15.16 -9.38 -0.94
N GLU A 277 15.41 -8.19 -0.41
CA GLU A 277 14.51 -7.51 0.53
C GLU A 277 13.14 -7.25 -0.09
N THR A 278 13.09 -6.76 -1.34
CA THR A 278 11.84 -6.53 -2.08
C THR A 278 11.07 -7.84 -2.31
N CYS A 279 11.76 -8.92 -2.69
CA CYS A 279 11.15 -10.24 -2.84
C CYS A 279 10.62 -10.78 -1.51
N GLN A 280 11.36 -10.58 -0.41
CA GLN A 280 10.92 -10.99 0.93
C GLN A 280 9.69 -10.20 1.37
N GLN A 281 9.66 -8.89 1.12
CA GLN A 281 8.51 -8.03 1.38
C GLN A 281 7.29 -8.52 0.61
N HIS A 282 7.40 -8.73 -0.71
CA HIS A 282 6.29 -9.22 -1.51
C HIS A 282 5.80 -10.61 -1.09
N ARG A 283 6.70 -11.48 -0.64
CA ARG A 283 6.32 -12.78 -0.06
C ARG A 283 5.52 -12.59 1.22
N ALA A 284 5.94 -11.69 2.12
CA ALA A 284 5.21 -11.35 3.33
C ALA A 284 3.83 -10.73 3.01
N ASP A 285 3.76 -9.84 2.01
CA ASP A 285 2.51 -9.25 1.53
C ASP A 285 1.56 -10.33 0.96
N LEU A 286 2.09 -11.31 0.24
CA LEU A 286 1.29 -12.43 -0.28
C LEU A 286 0.76 -13.32 0.84
N ILE A 287 1.58 -13.61 1.86
CA ILE A 287 1.16 -14.39 3.02
C ILE A 287 0.07 -13.63 3.78
N THR A 288 0.30 -12.36 4.11
CA THR A 288 -0.71 -11.54 4.80
C THR A 288 -1.98 -11.40 3.98
N LYS A 289 -1.90 -11.24 2.65
CA LYS A 289 -3.08 -11.25 1.76
C LYS A 289 -3.79 -12.60 1.73
N ALA A 290 -3.06 -13.72 1.73
CA ALA A 290 -3.66 -15.05 1.79
C ALA A 290 -4.36 -15.28 3.13
N ASP A 291 -3.73 -14.87 4.23
CA ASP A 291 -4.32 -14.94 5.58
C ASP A 291 -5.56 -14.04 5.69
N LEU A 292 -5.47 -12.79 5.21
CA LEU A 292 -6.60 -11.88 5.14
C LEU A 292 -7.71 -12.39 4.22
N SER A 293 -7.39 -12.96 3.05
CA SER A 293 -8.38 -13.53 2.14
C SER A 293 -9.03 -14.80 2.67
N GLY A 294 -8.33 -15.56 3.53
CA GLY A 294 -8.89 -16.72 4.20
C GLY A 294 -9.79 -16.36 5.39
N ILE A 295 -9.54 -15.21 6.02
CA ILE A 295 -10.25 -14.74 7.22
C ILE A 295 -11.40 -13.78 6.88
N LEU A 296 -11.25 -12.93 5.86
CA LEU A 296 -12.24 -11.93 5.47
C LEU A 296 -13.13 -12.47 4.35
N THR A 297 -14.39 -12.68 4.67
CA THR A 297 -15.43 -12.97 3.66
C THR A 297 -15.99 -11.67 3.08
N ALA A 298 -16.63 -11.74 1.90
CA ALA A 298 -17.33 -10.59 1.32
C ALA A 298 -18.35 -9.97 2.30
N VAL A 299 -18.96 -10.82 3.15
CA VAL A 299 -19.90 -10.42 4.20
C VAL A 299 -19.22 -9.54 5.27
N ASP A 300 -17.94 -9.77 5.58
CA ASP A 300 -17.22 -8.95 6.56
C ASP A 300 -16.91 -7.55 6.01
N PHE A 301 -16.68 -7.44 4.69
CA PHE A 301 -16.58 -6.14 4.02
C PHE A 301 -17.91 -5.40 4.01
N GLU A 302 -19.02 -6.08 3.72
CA GLU A 302 -20.35 -5.47 3.80
C GLU A 302 -20.67 -5.00 5.22
N LYS A 303 -20.38 -5.80 6.25
CA LYS A 303 -20.51 -5.40 7.66
C LYS A 303 -19.67 -4.17 8.00
N LEU A 304 -18.44 -4.11 7.51
CA LEU A 304 -17.56 -2.93 7.69
C LEU A 304 -18.13 -1.70 7.01
N ILE A 305 -18.69 -1.84 5.81
CA ILE A 305 -19.33 -0.73 5.07
C ILE A 305 -20.56 -0.24 5.82
N ILE A 306 -21.42 -1.15 6.29
CA ILE A 306 -22.61 -0.81 7.09
C ILE A 306 -22.19 -0.06 8.35
N LYS A 307 -21.24 -0.62 9.12
CA LYS A 307 -20.75 0.00 10.36
C LYS A 307 -20.11 1.37 10.11
N ARG A 308 -19.36 1.52 9.01
CA ARG A 308 -18.79 2.81 8.61
C ARG A 308 -19.91 3.81 8.32
N ASN A 309 -20.94 3.43 7.57
CA ASN A 309 -22.05 4.31 7.24
C ASN A 309 -22.85 4.70 8.49
N GLU A 310 -23.08 3.77 9.42
CA GLU A 310 -23.69 4.05 10.72
C GLU A 310 -22.89 5.09 11.51
N LEU A 311 -21.57 4.93 11.60
CA LEU A 311 -20.69 5.89 12.28
C LEU A 311 -20.65 7.25 11.59
N ILE A 312 -20.71 7.30 10.26
CA ILE A 312 -20.79 8.56 9.51
C ILE A 312 -22.11 9.27 9.81
N ASN A 313 -23.23 8.54 9.80
CA ASN A 313 -24.54 9.11 10.10
C ASN A 313 -24.60 9.64 11.54
N GLU A 314 -24.07 8.89 12.51
CA GLU A 314 -23.99 9.35 13.90
C GLU A 314 -23.12 10.61 14.04
N LEU A 315 -21.99 10.67 13.31
CA LEU A 315 -21.14 11.85 13.28
C LEU A 315 -21.85 13.06 12.67
N GLU A 316 -22.59 12.88 11.57
CA GLU A 316 -23.38 13.95 10.94
C GLU A 316 -24.49 14.46 11.86
N GLU A 317 -25.17 13.57 12.57
CA GLU A 317 -26.18 13.94 13.57
C GLU A 317 -25.56 14.77 14.70
N LYS A 318 -24.44 14.31 15.27
CA LYS A 318 -23.71 15.05 16.32
C LYS A 318 -23.21 16.40 15.82
N ASN A 319 -22.73 16.47 14.57
CA ASN A 319 -22.27 17.72 13.97
C ASN A 319 -23.42 18.71 13.76
N THR A 320 -24.58 18.22 13.33
CA THR A 320 -25.81 19.02 13.20
C THR A 320 -26.26 19.55 14.56
N HIS A 321 -26.27 18.71 15.60
CA HIS A 321 -26.55 19.14 16.97
C HIS A 321 -25.55 20.19 17.47
N MET A 322 -24.25 20.00 17.22
CA MET A 322 -23.22 20.95 17.61
C MET A 322 -23.35 22.28 16.87
N ALA A 323 -23.70 22.27 15.58
CA ALA A 323 -23.99 23.48 14.81
C ALA A 323 -25.21 24.23 15.39
N GLY A 324 -26.26 23.50 15.76
CA GLY A 324 -27.42 24.06 16.46
C GLY A 324 -27.06 24.72 17.79
N LEU A 325 -26.26 24.03 18.62
CA LEU A 325 -25.78 24.56 19.90
C LEU A 325 -24.91 25.81 19.71
N LYS A 326 -23.97 25.80 18.75
CA LYS A 326 -23.17 27.00 18.41
C LYS A 326 -24.05 28.17 17.98
N GLY A 327 -25.10 27.91 17.21
CA GLY A 327 -26.09 28.92 16.82
C GLY A 327 -26.83 29.52 18.01
N ILE A 328 -27.26 28.69 18.96
CA ILE A 328 -27.92 29.15 20.19
C ILE A 328 -26.94 29.94 21.06
N THR A 329 -25.76 29.40 21.35
CA THR A 329 -24.72 30.08 22.14
C THR A 329 -24.33 31.42 21.53
N GLY A 330 -24.18 31.49 20.20
CA GLY A 330 -23.92 32.74 19.49
C GLY A 330 -25.02 33.78 19.67
N LYS A 331 -26.29 33.38 19.51
CA LYS A 331 -27.45 34.26 19.74
C LYS A 331 -27.54 34.73 21.18
N THR A 332 -27.37 33.83 22.15
CA THR A 332 -27.37 34.18 23.59
C THR A 332 -26.24 35.14 23.94
N SER A 333 -25.03 34.89 23.43
CA SER A 333 -23.88 35.78 23.65
C SER A 333 -24.10 37.17 23.05
N LEU A 334 -24.75 37.27 21.89
CA LEU A 334 -25.10 38.55 21.27
C LEU A 334 -26.13 39.29 22.12
N ALA A 335 -27.22 38.62 22.52
CA ALA A 335 -28.25 39.20 23.38
C ALA A 335 -27.70 39.70 24.72
N MET A 336 -26.81 38.93 25.37
CA MET A 336 -26.13 39.37 26.59
C MET A 336 -25.24 40.59 26.37
N THR A 337 -24.63 40.72 25.19
CA THR A 337 -23.79 41.88 24.85
C THR A 337 -24.63 43.13 24.61
N GLU A 338 -25.76 42.97 23.92
CA GLU A 338 -26.75 44.05 23.72
C GLU A 338 -27.32 44.53 25.06
N GLU A 339 -27.70 43.60 25.94
CA GLU A 339 -28.21 43.93 27.28
C GLU A 339 -27.14 44.61 28.14
N LYS A 340 -25.90 44.13 28.11
CA LYS A 340 -24.76 44.79 28.77
C LYS A 340 -24.55 46.21 28.26
N GLN A 341 -24.65 46.44 26.95
CA GLN A 341 -24.51 47.77 26.37
C GLN A 341 -25.66 48.69 26.79
N ALA A 342 -26.89 48.18 26.80
CA ALA A 342 -28.05 48.92 27.30
C ALA A 342 -27.88 49.31 28.78
N MET A 343 -27.40 48.39 29.61
CA MET A 343 -27.12 48.64 31.03
C MET A 343 -26.02 49.69 31.22
N MET A 344 -24.94 49.63 30.44
CA MET A 344 -23.87 50.63 30.48
C MET A 344 -24.37 52.02 30.09
N ASN A 345 -25.21 52.10 29.05
CA ASN A 345 -25.84 53.36 28.64
C ASN A 345 -26.73 53.93 29.76
N LEU A 346 -27.58 53.09 30.36
CA LEU A 346 -28.45 53.49 31.48
C LEU A 346 -27.63 53.97 32.69
N GLU A 347 -26.52 53.30 33.00
CA GLU A 347 -25.62 53.71 34.08
C GLU A 347 -24.98 55.08 33.78
N THR A 348 -24.58 55.34 32.53
CA THR A 348 -24.08 56.66 32.14
C THR A 348 -25.13 57.75 32.23
N GLU A 349 -26.37 57.47 31.82
CA GLU A 349 -27.49 58.40 31.98
C GLU A 349 -27.79 58.67 33.46
N MET A 350 -27.77 57.64 34.30
CA MET A 350 -27.95 57.78 35.75
C MET A 350 -26.87 58.68 36.36
N ARG A 351 -25.59 58.48 36.01
CA ARG A 351 -24.50 59.37 36.46
C ARG A 351 -24.71 60.81 35.99
N ASN A 352 -25.16 61.02 34.76
CA ASN A 352 -25.45 62.36 34.25
C ASN A 352 -26.59 63.03 35.01
N VAL A 353 -27.65 62.29 35.34
CA VAL A 353 -28.77 62.80 36.15
C VAL A 353 -28.31 63.13 37.56
N LEU A 354 -27.51 62.27 38.20
CA LEU A 354 -26.93 62.52 39.52
C LEU A 354 -26.07 63.78 39.53
N ASN A 355 -25.16 63.94 38.56
CA ASN A 355 -24.32 65.13 38.45
C ASN A 355 -25.16 66.42 38.27
N ARG A 356 -26.18 66.38 37.40
CA ARG A 356 -27.12 67.51 37.24
C ARG A 356 -27.88 67.79 38.53
N THR A 357 -28.29 66.76 39.24
CA THR A 357 -29.00 66.89 40.52
C THR A 357 -28.10 67.57 41.54
N GLU A 358 -26.85 67.13 41.68
CA GLU A 358 -25.88 67.77 42.56
C GLU A 358 -25.60 69.23 42.18
N GLU A 359 -25.46 69.54 40.88
CA GLU A 359 -25.30 70.91 40.41
C GLU A 359 -26.51 71.77 40.79
N ILE A 360 -27.72 71.28 40.55
CA ILE A 360 -28.96 71.97 40.93
C ILE A 360 -29.00 72.16 42.45
N THR A 361 -28.70 71.13 43.26
CA THR A 361 -28.65 71.24 44.73
C THR A 361 -27.64 72.30 45.18
N ARG A 362 -26.45 72.36 44.57
CA ARG A 362 -25.46 73.42 44.85
C ARG A 362 -25.98 74.81 44.49
N THR A 363 -26.70 74.95 43.37
CA THR A 363 -27.32 76.23 43.00
C THR A 363 -28.42 76.65 43.96
N ILE A 364 -29.26 75.70 44.40
CA ILE A 364 -30.30 75.94 45.41
C ILE A 364 -29.66 76.44 46.71
N SER A 365 -28.63 75.77 47.24
CA SER A 365 -27.95 76.23 48.45
C SER A 365 -27.26 77.60 48.31
N LYS A 366 -26.86 78.01 47.10
CA LYS A 366 -26.35 79.38 46.86
C LYS A 366 -27.49 80.40 46.92
N LEU A 367 -28.59 80.11 46.22
CA LEU A 367 -29.78 80.96 46.22
C LEU A 367 -30.38 81.10 47.63
N GLU A 368 -30.43 80.03 48.41
CA GLU A 368 -30.88 80.08 49.81
C GLU A 368 -30.02 81.03 50.66
N LYS A 369 -28.69 81.02 50.46
CA LYS A 369 -27.79 81.98 51.14
C LYS A 369 -28.00 83.41 50.66
N GLU A 370 -28.18 83.63 49.36
CA GLU A 370 -28.49 84.95 48.81
C GLU A 370 -29.82 85.48 49.34
N VAL A 371 -30.85 84.64 49.39
CA VAL A 371 -32.15 84.96 49.99
C VAL A 371 -31.98 85.34 51.46
N ALA A 372 -31.21 84.58 52.25
CA ALA A 372 -30.94 84.92 53.65
C ALA A 372 -30.23 86.28 53.82
N ILE A 373 -29.26 86.60 52.93
CA ILE A 373 -28.56 87.90 52.93
C ILE A 373 -29.53 89.03 52.57
N VAL A 374 -30.34 88.85 51.52
CA VAL A 374 -31.33 89.83 51.07
C VAL A 374 -32.38 90.07 52.17
N GLN A 375 -32.85 89.02 52.83
CA GLN A 375 -33.78 89.12 53.96
C GLN A 375 -33.16 89.95 55.10
N ALA A 376 -31.93 89.65 55.49
CA ALA A 376 -31.22 90.39 56.54
C ALA A 376 -30.97 91.86 56.18
N ASN A 377 -30.73 92.18 54.90
CA ASN A 377 -30.62 93.55 54.43
C ASN A 377 -31.97 94.26 54.42
N ASN A 378 -33.04 93.59 53.98
CA ASN A 378 -34.39 94.14 54.01
C ASN A 378 -34.83 94.43 55.46
N ASP A 379 -34.50 93.56 56.41
CA ASP A 379 -34.75 93.80 57.84
C ASP A 379 -34.01 95.05 58.34
N LYS A 380 -32.74 95.26 57.96
CA LYS A 380 -31.98 96.48 58.28
C LYS A 380 -32.60 97.73 57.64
N ASP A 381 -32.96 97.64 56.36
CA ASP A 381 -33.57 98.74 55.63
C ASP A 381 -34.92 99.12 56.26
N ASN A 382 -35.71 98.16 56.72
CA ASN A 382 -36.95 98.41 57.45
C ASN A 382 -36.70 99.11 58.80
N VAL A 383 -35.65 98.75 59.54
CA VAL A 383 -35.25 99.45 60.77
C VAL A 383 -34.88 100.90 60.45
N ILE A 384 -34.02 101.13 59.44
CA ILE A 384 -33.63 102.48 59.00
C ILE A 384 -34.86 103.30 58.56
N LEU A 385 -35.78 102.69 57.81
CA LEU A 385 -37.00 103.35 57.35
C LEU A 385 -37.91 103.70 58.54
N SER A 386 -37.99 102.84 59.56
CA SER A 386 -38.69 103.12 60.82
C SER A 386 -38.05 104.28 61.58
N GLU A 387 -36.72 104.34 61.66
CA GLU A 387 -35.99 105.44 62.29
C GLU A 387 -36.22 106.76 61.54
N LEU A 388 -36.14 106.76 60.21
CA LEU A 388 -36.41 107.93 59.38
C LEU A 388 -37.86 108.41 59.51
N ARG A 389 -38.83 107.50 59.64
CA ARG A 389 -40.23 107.87 59.96
C ARG A 389 -40.34 108.52 61.33
N GLY A 390 -39.64 107.99 62.34
CA GLY A 390 -39.57 108.61 63.66
C GLY A 390 -38.96 110.01 63.61
N GLN A 391 -37.86 110.19 62.87
CA GLN A 391 -37.25 111.51 62.66
C GLN A 391 -38.17 112.48 61.91
N LEU A 392 -38.99 111.98 60.99
CA LEU A 392 -39.98 112.79 60.28
C LEU A 392 -41.13 113.23 61.19
N ASP A 393 -41.57 112.35 62.09
CA ASP A 393 -42.61 112.67 63.09
C ASP A 393 -42.09 113.65 64.17
N GLU A 394 -40.81 113.58 64.54
CA GLU A 394 -40.15 114.51 65.47
C GLU A 394 -39.77 115.86 64.83
N PHE A 395 -39.80 115.96 63.50
CA PHE A 395 -39.47 117.19 62.80
C PHE A 395 -40.64 118.19 62.86
N GLU A 396 -40.65 119.02 63.90
CA GLU A 396 -41.50 120.20 63.97
C GLU A 396 -40.74 121.40 63.40
N ALA A 397 -41.21 121.93 62.27
CA ALA A 397 -40.60 123.10 61.63
C ALA A 397 -40.68 124.31 62.60
N PRO A 398 -39.55 124.98 62.93
CA PRO A 398 -39.55 126.07 63.89
C PRO A 398 -40.53 127.17 63.50
N SER A 399 -41.32 127.63 64.47
CA SER A 399 -42.28 128.70 64.26
C SER A 399 -41.58 129.96 63.77
N VAL A 400 -42.18 130.65 62.80
CA VAL A 400 -41.65 131.90 62.22
C VAL A 400 -41.35 132.95 63.30
N THR A 401 -42.07 132.92 64.43
CA THR A 401 -41.83 133.78 65.59
C THR A 401 -40.47 133.53 66.25
N GLU A 402 -40.07 132.27 66.40
CA GLU A 402 -38.79 131.87 67.01
C GLU A 402 -37.59 132.28 66.13
N TYR A 403 -37.76 132.19 64.80
CA TYR A 403 -36.77 132.70 63.84
C TYR A 403 -36.60 134.22 63.92
N ILE A 404 -37.69 134.97 64.14
CA ILE A 404 -37.66 136.43 64.27
C ILE A 404 -36.94 136.84 65.56
N GLU A 405 -37.25 136.20 66.69
CA GLU A 405 -36.62 136.49 67.99
C GLU A 405 -35.11 136.22 67.97
N LYS A 406 -34.67 135.08 67.44
CA LYS A 406 -33.24 134.76 67.30
C LYS A 406 -32.51 135.70 66.36
N LYS A 407 -33.21 136.26 65.38
CA LYS A 407 -32.64 137.23 64.43
C LYS A 407 -32.52 138.64 65.03
N GLU A 408 -33.45 139.05 65.89
CA GLU A 408 -33.31 140.26 66.70
C GLU A 408 -32.20 140.13 67.74
N GLU A 409 -32.06 138.97 68.40
CA GLU A 409 -30.98 138.69 69.35
C GLU A 409 -29.60 138.79 68.67
N ALA A 410 -29.46 138.24 67.46
CA ALA A 410 -28.24 138.37 66.66
C ALA A 410 -27.92 139.85 66.31
N LEU A 411 -28.93 140.65 65.96
CA LEU A 411 -28.75 142.09 65.66
C LEU A 411 -28.40 142.93 66.90
N TYR A 412 -28.89 142.55 68.07
CA TYR A 412 -28.55 143.21 69.33
C TYR A 412 -27.09 142.95 69.71
N LEU A 413 -26.65 141.69 69.63
CA LEU A 413 -25.28 141.29 69.91
C LEU A 413 -24.26 141.95 68.97
N GLU A 414 -24.59 142.11 67.68
CA GLU A 414 -23.72 142.81 66.71
C GLU A 414 -23.54 144.31 67.04
N LYS A 415 -24.59 144.97 67.56
CA LYS A 415 -24.50 146.37 68.02
C LYS A 415 -23.63 146.50 69.26
N GLU A 416 -23.73 145.56 70.19
CA GLU A 416 -22.95 145.53 71.43
C GLU A 416 -21.47 145.28 71.16
N GLU A 417 -21.15 144.38 70.22
CA GLU A 417 -19.79 144.12 69.74
C GLU A 417 -19.13 145.41 69.19
N LYS A 418 -19.83 146.14 68.31
CA LYS A 418 -19.35 147.41 67.74
C LYS A 418 -19.12 148.47 68.83
N MET A 419 -19.92 148.49 69.90
CA MET A 419 -19.75 149.43 71.01
C MET A 419 -18.51 149.11 71.85
N LEU A 420 -18.27 147.82 72.12
CA LEU A 420 -17.12 147.33 72.87
C LEU A 420 -15.82 147.54 72.11
N GLN A 421 -15.80 147.30 70.79
CA GLN A 421 -14.64 147.63 69.94
C GLN A 421 -14.26 149.12 70.02
N ARG A 422 -15.26 150.02 70.08
CA ARG A 422 -15.04 151.47 70.23
C ARG A 422 -14.47 151.84 71.61
N LYS A 423 -14.88 151.17 72.68
CA LYS A 423 -14.31 151.34 74.03
C LYS A 423 -12.87 150.83 74.11
N ILE A 424 -12.57 149.69 73.49
CA ILE A 424 -11.21 149.14 73.42
C ILE A 424 -10.27 150.11 72.70
N TYR A 425 -10.71 150.73 71.61
CA TYR A 425 -9.92 151.73 70.88
C TYR A 425 -9.52 152.93 71.76
N ILE A 426 -10.45 153.46 72.57
CA ILE A 426 -10.21 154.59 73.48
C ILE A 426 -9.23 154.19 74.61
N LEU A 427 -9.37 152.97 75.15
CA LEU A 427 -8.45 152.44 76.17
C LEU A 427 -7.04 152.24 75.60
N ASN A 428 -6.92 151.78 74.37
CA ASN A 428 -5.63 151.59 73.69
C ASN A 428 -4.93 152.93 73.41
N MET A 429 -5.70 153.98 73.12
CA MET A 429 -5.21 155.37 73.02
C MET A 429 -4.71 155.91 74.37
N LYS A 430 -5.39 155.61 75.48
CA LYS A 430 -4.94 155.97 76.84
C LYS A 430 -3.68 155.20 77.24
N LEU A 431 -3.61 153.90 76.95
CA LEU A 431 -2.47 153.04 77.25
C LEU A 431 -1.21 153.48 76.48
N ASN A 432 -1.35 153.83 75.19
CA ASN A 432 -0.24 154.39 74.40
C ASN A 432 0.26 155.74 74.94
N ASN A 433 -0.60 156.57 75.52
CA ASN A 433 -0.20 157.81 76.18
C ASN A 433 0.58 157.57 77.48
N VAL A 434 0.22 156.54 78.26
CA VAL A 434 0.98 156.13 79.45
C VAL A 434 2.34 155.54 79.04
N MET A 435 2.38 154.69 78.00
CA MET A 435 3.63 154.15 77.47
C MET A 435 4.58 155.22 76.92
N ARG A 436 4.05 156.33 76.38
CA ARG A 436 4.87 157.50 76.00
C ARG A 436 5.45 158.24 77.21
N ARG A 437 4.77 158.25 78.36
CA ARG A 437 5.28 158.88 79.60
C ARG A 437 6.32 158.03 80.33
N CYS A 438 6.27 156.70 80.21
CA CYS A 438 7.29 155.82 80.78
C CYS A 438 8.62 155.79 79.98
N ARG A 439 8.63 156.20 78.70
CA ARG A 439 9.87 156.35 77.94
C ARG A 439 10.74 157.55 78.35
N TYR A 440 10.19 158.51 79.09
CA TYR A 440 10.93 159.68 79.59
C TYR A 440 11.65 159.45 80.93
N ARG A 441 11.90 158.19 81.32
CA ARG A 441 12.55 157.85 82.59
C ARG A 441 13.83 157.03 82.47
N ASP A 442 14.26 156.69 81.26
CA ASP A 442 15.49 155.92 80.99
C ASP A 442 16.46 156.55 79.98
N GLU A 443 16.31 157.85 79.63
CA GLU A 443 17.36 158.64 78.95
C GLU A 443 17.47 160.06 79.51
#